data_AF-W4QCA5-F1
#
_entry.id   AF-W4QCA5-F1
#
_cell.length_a   1.000
_cell.length_b   1.000
_cell.length_c   1.000
_cell.angle_alpha   90.00
_cell.angle_beta   90.00
_cell.angle_gamma   90.00
#
_symmetry.space_group_name_H-M   'P 1'
#
loop_
_entity.id
_entity.type
_entity.pdbx_description
1 polymer ?
#
loop_
_entity_poly.entity_id
_entity_poly.type
_entity_poly.pdbx_seq_one_letter_code
_entity_poly.pdbx_strand_id
1 'polypeptide(L)' 'MQQRERYRVVIRCLNCGEKYILRGYLNDQGEFETGFKRCVCGNDQQLHTDASPE' A
#
# COMPACT_ATOMS: atom_id res chain seq x y z
N MET A 1 3.63 23.82 8.19
CA MET A 1 3.55 22.36 8.46
C MET A 1 3.29 21.70 7.11
N GLN A 2 4.22 20.90 6.57
CA GLN A 2 3.96 20.19 5.32
C GLN A 2 2.94 19.10 5.63
N GLN A 3 1.69 19.30 5.19
CA GLN A 3 0.68 18.25 5.20
C GLN A 3 1.17 17.18 4.24
N ARG A 4 1.83 16.14 4.75
CA ARG A 4 2.06 14.92 3.96
C ARG A 4 0.68 14.39 3.62
N GLU A 5 0.33 14.46 2.33
CA GLU A 5 -0.93 13.94 1.82
C GLU A 5 -1.05 12.48 2.26
N ARG A 6 -2.15 12.19 2.95
CA ARG A 6 -2.44 10.85 3.44
C ARG A 6 -3.09 10.11 2.29
N TYR A 7 -2.54 8.94 1.99
CA TYR A 7 -3.10 8.07 0.98
C TYR A 7 -3.62 6.81 1.64
N ARG A 8 -4.82 6.44 1.23
CA ARG A 8 -5.36 5.13 1.52
C ARG A 8 -4.85 4.18 0.45
N VAL A 9 -4.04 3.21 0.88
CA VAL A 9 -3.47 2.20 -0.01
C VAL A 9 -4.12 0.86 0.27
N VAL A 10 -4.75 0.29 -0.74
CA VAL A 10 -5.41 -1.00 -0.70
C VAL A 10 -4.55 -1.98 -1.47
N ILE A 11 -4.05 -3.01 -0.79
CA ILE A 11 -3.24 -4.06 -1.38
C ILE A 11 -4.05 -5.35 -1.38
N ARG A 12 -4.18 -5.99 -2.53
CA ARG A 12 -4.89 -7.26 -2.69
C ARG A 12 -3.94 -8.31 -3.24
N CYS A 13 -3.82 -9.42 -2.53
CA CYS A 13 -3.07 -10.56 -3.01
C CYS A 13 -3.90 -11.33 -4.04
N LEU A 14 -3.34 -11.53 -5.24
CA LEU A 14 -3.99 -12.31 -6.30
C LEU A 14 -3.79 -13.83 -6.13
N ASN A 15 -2.87 -14.25 -5.24
CA ASN A 15 -2.60 -15.66 -4.97
C ASN A 15 -3.56 -16.24 -3.90
N CYS A 16 -3.69 -15.59 -2.74
CA CYS A 16 -4.58 -16.04 -1.66
C CYS A 16 -5.89 -15.26 -1.55
N GLY A 17 -6.00 -14.08 -2.18
CA GLY A 17 -7.18 -13.22 -2.10
C GLY A 17 -7.19 -12.23 -0.94
N GLU A 18 -6.19 -12.24 -0.06
CA GLU A 18 -6.15 -11.33 1.11
C GLU A 18 -6.18 -9.87 0.68
N LYS A 19 -6.90 -9.05 1.46
CA LYS A 19 -6.99 -7.60 1.25
C LYS A 19 -6.44 -6.87 2.48
N TYR A 20 -5.44 -6.03 2.25
CA TYR A 20 -4.85 -5.14 3.23
C TYR A 20 -5.25 -3.70 2.91
N ILE A 21 -5.68 -2.96 3.93
CA ILE A 21 -5.99 -1.54 3.81
C ILE A 21 -5.03 -0.82 4.74
N LEU A 22 -4.08 -0.12 4.15
CA LEU A 22 -3.03 0.59 4.84
C LEU A 22 -3.19 2.09 4.60
N ARG A 23 -2.61 2.87 5.51
CA ARG A 23 -2.49 4.32 5.36
C ARG A 23 -1.03 4.61 5.15
N GLY A 24 -0.71 5.20 4.01
CA GLY A 24 0.63 5.64 3.66
C GLY A 24 0.69 7.15 3.51
N TYR A 25 1.91 7.64 3.33
CA TYR A 25 2.16 9.00 2.88
C TYR A 25 3.00 8.95 1.61
N LEU A 26 2.81 9.95 0.75
CA LEU A 26 3.74 10.20 -0.32
C LEU A 26 5.03 10.77 0.29
N ASN A 27 6.17 10.15 0.02
CA ASN A 27 7.45 10.73 0.35
C ASN A 27 7.82 11.83 -0.67
N ASP A 28 8.89 12.58 -0.40
CA ASP A 28 9.40 13.64 -1.30
C ASP A 28 9.87 13.08 -2.67
N GLN A 29 10.15 11.77 -2.72
CA GLN A 29 10.54 11.07 -3.94
C GLN A 29 9.34 10.56 -4.77
N GLY A 30 8.11 10.80 -4.32
CA GLY A 30 6.89 10.35 -5.00
C GLY A 30 6.52 8.87 -4.75
N GLU A 31 7.15 8.21 -3.79
CA GLU A 31 6.84 6.83 -3.40
C GLU A 31 5.85 6.79 -2.23
N PHE A 32 4.95 5.81 -2.27
CA PHE A 32 3.97 5.56 -1.20
C PHE A 32 4.58 4.67 -0.12
N GLU A 33 4.92 5.27 1.03
CA GLU A 33 5.46 4.51 2.16
C GLU A 33 4.30 3.98 3.02
N THR A 34 4.00 2.68 2.86
CA THR A 34 2.91 1.98 3.58
C THR A 34 3.40 0.94 4.59
N GLY A 35 4.70 0.61 4.57
CA GLY A 35 5.30 -0.44 5.40
C GLY A 35 4.95 -1.88 5.00
N PHE A 36 4.20 -2.08 3.91
CA PHE A 36 3.88 -3.41 3.41
C PHE A 36 5.10 -4.08 2.76
N LYS A 37 5.49 -5.26 3.25
CA LYS A 37 6.64 -6.01 2.70
C LYS A 37 6.26 -7.28 1.95
N ARG A 38 5.25 -8.03 2.42
CA ARG A 38 4.76 -9.26 1.79
C ARG A 38 3.39 -9.64 2.33
N CYS A 39 2.63 -10.40 1.53
CA CYS A 39 1.42 -11.04 2.02
C CYS A 39 1.77 -12.17 3.01
N VAL A 40 0.84 -12.50 3.91
CA VAL A 40 1.00 -13.58 4.89
C VAL A 40 1.10 -14.96 4.23
N CYS A 41 0.54 -15.14 3.03
CA CYS A 41 0.72 -16.39 2.26
C CYS A 41 2.12 -16.56 1.68
N GLY A 42 3.02 -15.59 1.88
CA GLY A 42 4.38 -15.57 1.32
C GLY A 42 4.49 -14.94 -0.06
N ASN A 43 3.38 -14.49 -0.66
CA ASN A 43 3.39 -13.83 -1.95
C ASN A 43 3.85 -12.36 -1.85
N ASP A 44 4.94 -12.02 -2.53
CA ASP A 44 5.44 -10.66 -2.71
C ASP A 44 5.34 -10.14 -4.16
N GLN A 45 5.03 -11.01 -5.12
CA GLN A 45 5.00 -10.65 -6.54
C GLN A 45 3.61 -10.37 -7.09
N GLN A 46 2.61 -11.22 -6.75
CA GLN A 46 1.25 -11.09 -7.31
C GLN A 46 0.35 -10.24 -6.41
N LEU A 47 0.67 -8.96 -6.29
CA LEU A 47 -0.04 -8.00 -5.44
C LEU A 47 -0.62 -6.89 -6.31
N HIS A 48 -1.92 -6.65 -6.17
CA HIS A 48 -2.60 -5.52 -6.79
C HIS A 48 -2.69 -4.38 -5.78
N THR A 49 -2.13 -3.22 -6.11
CA THR A 49 -2.08 -2.06 -5.20
C THR A 49 -2.88 -0.92 -5.80
N ASP A 50 -3.82 -0.38 -5.03
CA ASP A 50 -4.66 0.77 -5.37
C ASP A 50 -4.41 1.87 -4.32
N ALA A 51 -4.07 3.07 -4.76
CA ALA A 51 -3.82 4.20 -3.87
C ALA A 51 -4.78 5.35 -4.22
N SER A 52 -5.56 5.78 -3.23
CA SER A 52 -6.49 6.90 -3.35
C SER A 52 -6.15 7.99 -2.33
N PRO A 53 -6.14 9.27 -2.72
CA PRO A 53 -6.01 10.37 -1.76
C PRO A 53 -7.22 10.37 -0.81
N GLU A 54 -6.95 10.57 0.49
CA GLU A 54 -7.99 10.68 1.54
C GLU A 54 -8.48 12.12 1.72
#